data_AF-A0AAV3YLZ8-F1
#
_entry.id   AF-A0AAV3YLZ8-F1
#
_cell.length_a   1.000
_cell.length_b   1.000
_cell.length_c   1.000
_cell.angle_alpha   90.00
_cell.angle_beta   90.00
_cell.angle_gamma   90.00
#
_symmetry.space_group_name_H-M   'P 1'
#
loop_
_entity.id
_entity.type
_entity.pdbx_description
1 polymer ?
#
loop_
_entity_poly.entity_id
_entity_poly.type
_entity_poly.pdbx_seq_one_letter_code
_entity_poly.pdbx_strand_id
1 'polypeptide(L)'
;MHSDAAIVPEKGEKNLPEVVSFYNATKGDVDRMDFMAHAMTAKCQTKRWPMLMFYNMLDLASIASLVVFRSKFPDSQFSKSARRRFFQLEVAKGLLVPQMERRRMVKHLPRQLTTTIDLVLDKDPEGDTQAQNAAQSTAVRSKRKRCAVCPAKRDRKTSSRCHLSGKPICSEHMVPSCNPIECFSAQEELRLGKLEYAKVFCWLRNTYVVGGDDVSGISAAMPVRDQEREEAQIHYYQWVPILLLVMACLIKLPNLVWRVFSLGSGLDLNQLAALVISTQCAPSDKYRETVRHIAEYIDRWLEGHRPRSWNVFVRAKKFMSKRCFFFPWGKRFGTYLTGLSLLTKLMFACADISVFLILQHVLGSWYSFYGIKLLAGMATSSSGPKDSPYFPKVTFCDMDVRQMNNVQR
;
A
#
# COMPACT_ATOMS: atom_id res chain seq x y z
N MET A 1 9.69 38.51 -20.83
CA MET A 1 9.89 39.77 -20.06
C MET A 1 9.28 40.87 -20.90
N HIS A 2 8.23 41.50 -20.40
CA HIS A 2 7.37 42.42 -21.15
C HIS A 2 8.08 43.77 -21.37
N SER A 3 7.99 44.33 -22.58
CA SER A 3 8.77 45.50 -23.06
C SER A 3 7.99 46.82 -23.04
N ASP A 4 6.80 46.86 -22.44
CA ASP A 4 5.94 48.04 -22.51
C ASP A 4 6.25 49.02 -21.36
N ALA A 5 6.89 50.13 -21.71
CA ALA A 5 7.28 51.22 -20.81
C ALA A 5 6.21 52.32 -20.72
N ALA A 6 4.95 51.98 -20.94
CA ALA A 6 3.84 52.93 -20.83
C ALA A 6 3.66 53.36 -19.36
N ILE A 7 3.66 54.68 -19.13
CA ILE A 7 3.50 55.31 -17.82
C ILE A 7 2.15 56.02 -17.81
N VAL A 8 1.33 55.78 -16.79
CA VAL A 8 0.00 56.41 -16.65
C VAL A 8 0.16 57.76 -15.95
N PRO A 9 -0.23 58.90 -16.56
CA PRO A 9 -0.15 60.21 -15.92
C PRO A 9 -1.44 60.53 -15.14
N GLU A 10 -1.42 60.29 -13.83
CA GLU A 10 -2.28 60.79 -12.71
C GLU A 10 -2.60 59.63 -11.74
N LYS A 11 -2.64 59.76 -10.40
CA LYS A 11 -2.77 60.90 -9.47
C LYS A 11 -1.98 60.52 -8.20
N GLY A 12 -0.94 61.28 -7.83
CA GLY A 12 -0.19 61.10 -6.57
C GLY A 12 1.20 60.47 -6.71
N GLU A 13 2.21 61.34 -6.83
CA GLU A 13 3.63 61.21 -6.47
C GLU A 13 4.55 60.08 -7.00
N LYS A 14 4.12 59.10 -7.79
CA LYS A 14 5.08 58.18 -8.44
C LYS A 14 4.70 57.82 -9.87
N ASN A 15 5.57 58.14 -10.83
CA ASN A 15 5.52 57.68 -12.22
C ASN A 15 5.74 56.16 -12.27
N LEU A 16 4.72 55.39 -11.85
CA LEU A 16 4.76 53.93 -11.85
C LEU A 16 4.47 53.42 -13.27
N PRO A 17 5.20 52.39 -13.73
CA PRO A 17 4.83 51.70 -14.97
C PRO A 17 3.38 51.20 -14.90
N GLU A 18 2.68 51.20 -16.03
CA GLU A 18 1.28 50.75 -16.13
C GLU A 18 1.08 49.36 -15.48
N VAL A 19 2.03 48.44 -15.71
CA VAL A 19 2.03 47.10 -15.11
C VAL A 19 2.00 47.14 -13.58
N VAL A 20 2.76 48.04 -12.96
CA VAL A 20 2.82 48.17 -11.50
C VAL A 20 1.56 48.85 -10.96
N SER A 21 1.03 49.83 -11.69
CA SER A 21 -0.25 50.47 -11.37
C SER A 21 -1.40 49.46 -11.42
N PHE A 22 -1.48 48.67 -12.50
CA PHE A 22 -2.45 47.60 -12.67
C PHE A 22 -2.32 46.50 -11.61
N TYR A 23 -1.08 46.08 -11.29
CA TYR A 23 -0.83 45.13 -10.21
C TYR A 23 -1.31 45.69 -8.87
N ASN A 24 -0.98 46.93 -8.52
CA ASN A 24 -1.41 47.53 -7.25
C ASN A 24 -2.93 47.72 -7.18
N ALA A 25 -3.58 48.04 -8.30
CA ALA A 25 -5.03 48.14 -8.39
C ALA A 25 -5.72 46.79 -8.14
N THR A 26 -5.16 45.70 -8.67
CA THR A 26 -5.76 44.35 -8.58
C THR A 26 -5.29 43.54 -7.36
N LYS A 27 -4.17 43.89 -6.74
CA LYS A 27 -3.59 43.19 -5.57
C LYS A 27 -4.57 43.09 -4.41
N GLY A 28 -5.31 44.16 -4.12
CA GLY A 28 -6.30 44.16 -3.04
C GLY A 28 -7.46 43.17 -3.26
N ASP A 29 -7.82 42.90 -4.50
CA ASP A 29 -8.86 41.92 -4.85
C ASP A 29 -8.33 40.49 -4.80
N VAL A 30 -7.08 40.28 -5.22
CA VAL A 30 -6.38 38.99 -5.05
C VAL A 30 -6.24 38.63 -3.57
N ASP A 31 -5.82 39.57 -2.72
CA ASP A 31 -5.70 39.35 -1.27
C ASP A 31 -7.05 39.01 -0.63
N ARG A 32 -8.14 39.65 -1.09
CA ARG A 32 -9.51 39.33 -0.65
C ARG A 32 -9.96 37.95 -1.11
N MET A 33 -9.65 37.58 -2.35
CA MET A 33 -9.93 36.25 -2.87
C MET A 33 -9.17 35.18 -2.07
N ASP A 34 -7.89 35.39 -1.76
CA ASP A 34 -7.07 34.46 -0.98
C ASP A 34 -7.62 34.31 0.45
N PHE A 35 -7.99 35.42 1.08
CA PHE A 35 -8.68 35.41 2.37
C PHE A 35 -9.99 34.62 2.31
N MET A 36 -10.77 34.82 1.25
CA MET A 36 -12.01 34.06 1.02
C MET A 36 -11.72 32.57 0.82
N ALA A 37 -10.73 32.21 0.02
CA ALA A 37 -10.34 30.81 -0.23
C ALA A 37 -9.92 30.11 1.06
N HIS A 38 -9.13 30.77 1.90
CA HIS A 38 -8.75 30.24 3.21
C HIS A 38 -9.94 30.00 4.13
N ALA A 39 -10.88 30.94 4.21
CA ALA A 39 -12.05 30.78 5.07
C ALA A 39 -13.18 29.93 4.44
N MET A 40 -13.08 29.57 3.15
CA MET A 40 -14.05 28.74 2.40
C MET A 40 -13.55 27.32 2.14
N THR A 41 -12.38 26.94 2.66
CA THR A 41 -11.63 25.81 2.11
C THR A 41 -12.29 24.44 2.30
N ALA A 42 -12.34 23.66 1.22
CA ALA A 42 -12.72 22.25 1.20
C ALA A 42 -11.50 21.31 1.31
N LYS A 43 -10.30 21.87 1.53
CA LYS A 43 -9.04 21.10 1.56
C LYS A 43 -9.02 20.13 2.73
N CYS A 44 -8.82 18.85 2.41
CA CYS A 44 -8.37 17.85 3.37
C CYS A 44 -6.85 17.65 3.24
N GLN A 45 -6.17 17.31 4.34
CA GLN A 45 -4.75 16.96 4.26
C GLN A 45 -4.55 15.75 3.34
N THR A 46 -3.75 15.91 2.29
CA THR A 46 -3.40 14.81 1.36
C THR A 46 -1.93 14.89 0.99
N LYS A 47 -1.32 13.73 0.69
CA LYS A 47 0.06 13.62 0.17
C LYS A 47 0.12 13.56 -1.36
N ARG A 48 -1.01 13.78 -2.04
CA ARG A 48 -1.15 13.63 -3.50
C ARG A 48 -1.34 15.01 -4.13
N TRP A 49 -0.33 15.49 -4.86
CA TRP A 49 -0.38 16.77 -5.57
C TRP A 49 -1.62 16.99 -6.46
N PRO A 50 -2.12 15.97 -7.21
CA PRO A 50 -3.34 16.15 -8.00
C PRO A 50 -4.57 16.48 -7.16
N MET A 51 -4.68 15.92 -5.94
CA MET A 51 -5.79 16.23 -5.04
C MET A 51 -5.70 17.66 -4.49
N LEU A 52 -4.49 18.15 -4.22
CA LEU A 52 -4.29 19.54 -3.80
C LEU A 52 -4.75 20.52 -4.89
N MET A 53 -4.40 20.25 -6.15
CA MET A 53 -4.85 21.05 -7.28
C MET A 53 -6.37 21.03 -7.43
N PHE A 54 -6.99 19.84 -7.30
CA PHE A 54 -8.44 19.71 -7.35
C PHE A 54 -9.15 20.50 -6.23
N TYR A 55 -8.63 20.46 -5.00
CA TYR A 55 -9.23 21.24 -3.91
C TYR A 55 -9.07 22.75 -4.12
N ASN A 56 -7.94 23.20 -4.66
CA ASN A 56 -7.78 24.62 -5.03
C ASN A 56 -8.83 25.03 -6.08
N MET A 57 -9.09 24.18 -7.08
CA MET A 57 -10.13 24.44 -8.08
C MET A 57 -11.53 24.50 -7.46
N LEU A 58 -11.84 23.60 -6.52
CA LEU A 58 -13.12 23.62 -5.80
C LEU A 58 -13.30 24.89 -4.96
N ASP A 59 -12.26 25.34 -4.26
CA ASP A 59 -12.31 26.56 -3.45
C ASP A 59 -12.60 27.79 -4.33
N LEU A 60 -11.92 27.90 -5.47
CA LEU A 60 -12.14 28.98 -6.45
C LEU A 60 -13.55 28.92 -7.06
N ALA A 61 -14.03 27.72 -7.42
CA ALA A 61 -15.38 27.53 -7.94
C ALA A 61 -16.46 27.89 -6.90
N SER A 62 -16.23 27.57 -5.62
CA SER A 62 -17.13 27.97 -4.52
C SER A 62 -17.18 29.48 -4.34
N ILE A 63 -16.06 30.20 -4.53
CA ILE A 63 -16.04 31.67 -4.46
C ILE A 63 -16.78 32.26 -5.66
N ALA A 64 -16.50 31.79 -6.87
CA ALA A 64 -17.15 32.28 -8.08
C ALA A 64 -18.68 32.10 -8.02
N SER A 65 -19.14 30.92 -7.60
CA SER A 65 -20.57 30.65 -7.42
C SER A 65 -21.21 31.54 -6.34
N LEU A 66 -20.49 31.85 -5.26
CA LEU A 66 -20.97 32.80 -4.24
C LEU A 66 -21.11 34.21 -4.81
N VAL A 67 -20.15 34.68 -5.61
CA VAL A 67 -20.21 36.01 -6.24
C VAL A 67 -21.44 36.13 -7.13
N VAL A 68 -21.69 35.11 -7.97
CA VAL A 68 -22.88 35.04 -8.82
C VAL A 68 -24.17 34.96 -8.00
N PHE A 69 -24.18 34.20 -6.91
CA PHE A 69 -25.34 34.13 -6.03
C PHE A 69 -25.65 35.48 -5.39
N ARG A 70 -24.62 36.20 -4.95
CA ARG A 70 -24.76 37.54 -4.34
C ARG A 70 -25.23 38.59 -5.35
N SER A 71 -24.82 38.49 -6.61
CA SER A 71 -25.30 39.44 -7.63
C SER A 71 -26.77 39.22 -7.98
N LYS A 72 -27.26 37.98 -7.90
CA LYS A 72 -28.68 37.67 -8.15
C LYS A 72 -29.61 37.92 -6.96
N PHE A 73 -29.13 37.81 -5.72
CA PHE A 73 -29.97 37.91 -4.51
C PHE A 73 -29.42 38.92 -3.49
N PRO A 74 -29.52 40.24 -3.76
CA PRO A 74 -29.00 41.28 -2.88
C PRO A 74 -29.70 41.32 -1.50
N ASP A 75 -31.02 41.11 -1.46
CA ASP A 75 -31.89 41.38 -0.30
C ASP A 75 -32.12 40.20 0.68
N SER A 76 -31.25 39.19 0.68
CA SER A 76 -31.43 38.06 1.61
C SER A 76 -31.32 38.48 3.09
N GLN A 77 -32.19 37.95 3.96
CA GLN A 77 -32.31 38.31 5.40
C GLN A 77 -31.11 37.93 6.29
N PHE A 78 -30.12 37.22 5.78
CA PHE A 78 -29.02 36.68 6.60
C PHE A 78 -27.84 37.64 6.74
N SER A 79 -27.25 37.70 7.94
CA SER A 79 -25.95 38.36 8.20
C SER A 79 -24.88 37.91 7.19
N LYS A 80 -23.96 38.82 6.79
CA LYS A 80 -22.93 38.58 5.75
C LYS A 80 -22.14 37.28 5.97
N SER A 81 -21.81 36.93 7.22
CA SER A 81 -21.06 35.72 7.57
C SER A 81 -21.94 34.44 7.59
N ALA A 82 -23.16 34.54 8.11
CA ALA A 82 -24.12 33.44 8.15
C ALA A 82 -24.56 33.02 6.74
N ARG A 83 -24.79 34.00 5.85
CA ARG A 83 -25.16 33.80 4.43
C ARG A 83 -24.11 33.01 3.66
N ARG A 84 -22.83 33.30 3.94
CA ARG A 84 -21.67 32.64 3.31
C ARG A 84 -21.60 31.15 3.65
N ARG A 85 -21.59 30.83 4.95
CA ARG A 85 -21.49 29.44 5.43
C ARG A 85 -22.69 28.60 5.03
N PHE A 86 -23.88 29.19 5.07
CA PHE A 86 -25.11 28.53 4.66
C PHE A 86 -25.10 28.17 3.16
N PHE A 87 -24.73 29.13 2.29
CA PHE A 87 -24.61 28.87 0.85
C PHE A 87 -23.65 27.72 0.55
N GLN A 88 -22.48 27.68 1.20
CA GLN A 88 -21.52 26.60 0.98
C GLN A 88 -22.03 25.23 1.44
N LEU A 89 -22.71 25.17 2.58
CA LEU A 89 -23.33 23.94 3.05
C LEU A 89 -24.41 23.46 2.07
N GLU A 90 -25.19 24.38 1.50
CA GLU A 90 -26.23 24.05 0.54
C GLU A 90 -25.65 23.52 -0.78
N VAL A 91 -24.60 24.19 -1.30
CA VAL A 91 -23.86 23.71 -2.48
C VAL A 91 -23.24 22.33 -2.21
N ALA A 92 -22.62 22.14 -1.04
CA ALA A 92 -22.04 20.86 -0.66
C ALA A 92 -23.11 19.76 -0.58
N LYS A 93 -24.26 20.02 0.06
CA LYS A 93 -25.38 19.08 0.11
C LYS A 93 -25.90 18.76 -1.30
N GLY A 94 -26.12 19.76 -2.14
CA GLY A 94 -26.60 19.57 -3.52
C GLY A 94 -25.68 18.69 -4.36
N LEU A 95 -24.36 18.76 -4.15
CA LEU A 95 -23.38 17.93 -4.84
C LEU A 95 -23.22 16.53 -4.22
N LEU A 96 -23.26 16.43 -2.89
CA LEU A 96 -22.97 15.20 -2.16
C LEU A 96 -24.17 14.27 -2.05
N VAL A 97 -25.37 14.79 -1.79
CA VAL A 97 -26.58 13.99 -1.53
C VAL A 97 -26.86 12.99 -2.66
N PRO A 98 -26.89 13.35 -3.96
CA PRO A 98 -27.14 12.39 -5.03
C PRO A 98 -26.08 11.28 -5.12
N GLN A 99 -24.83 11.60 -4.78
CA GLN A 99 -23.73 10.63 -4.79
C GLN A 99 -23.80 9.70 -3.58
N MET A 100 -24.20 10.21 -2.42
CA MET A 100 -24.42 9.43 -1.20
C MET A 100 -25.56 8.44 -1.39
N GLU A 101 -26.67 8.86 -2.00
CA GLU A 101 -27.79 7.98 -2.35
C GLU A 101 -27.38 6.87 -3.33
N ARG A 102 -26.60 7.20 -4.37
CA ARG A 102 -26.05 6.19 -5.29
C ARG A 102 -25.14 5.20 -4.57
N ARG A 103 -24.27 5.69 -3.68
CA ARG A 103 -23.32 4.86 -2.93
C ARG A 103 -24.03 3.92 -1.94
N ARG A 104 -25.17 4.33 -1.39
CA ARG A 104 -26.04 3.51 -0.54
C ARG A 104 -26.57 2.26 -1.26
N MET A 105 -26.74 2.30 -2.58
CA MET A 105 -27.22 1.15 -3.36
C MET A 105 -26.15 0.05 -3.58
N VAL A 106 -24.91 0.26 -3.14
CA VAL A 106 -23.82 -0.72 -3.31
C VAL A 106 -23.94 -1.85 -2.28
N LYS A 107 -24.09 -3.09 -2.77
CA LYS A 107 -24.33 -4.30 -1.95
C LYS A 107 -23.29 -4.62 -0.87
N HIS A 108 -22.04 -4.17 -1.06
CA HIS A 108 -20.91 -4.51 -0.18
C HIS A 108 -20.29 -3.26 0.46
N LEU A 109 -21.10 -2.25 0.81
CA LEU A 109 -20.61 -1.07 1.49
C LEU A 109 -20.32 -1.38 2.98
N PRO A 110 -19.15 -0.97 3.53
CA PRO A 110 -18.85 -1.12 4.95
C PRO A 110 -19.92 -0.49 5.85
N ARG A 111 -20.37 -1.23 6.87
CA ARG A 111 -21.49 -0.83 7.76
C ARG A 111 -21.33 0.57 8.37
N GLN A 112 -20.11 0.94 8.77
CA GLN A 112 -19.81 2.27 9.31
C GLN A 112 -20.12 3.38 8.30
N LEU A 113 -19.78 3.19 7.02
CA LEU A 113 -20.06 4.17 5.97
C LEU A 113 -21.55 4.26 5.67
N THR A 114 -22.27 3.14 5.70
CA THR A 114 -23.73 3.11 5.54
C THR A 114 -24.40 3.92 6.65
N THR A 115 -24.03 3.68 7.92
CA THR A 115 -24.58 4.42 9.07
C THR A 115 -24.29 5.93 8.98
N THR A 116 -23.08 6.34 8.60
CA THR A 116 -22.79 7.77 8.41
C THR A 116 -23.61 8.39 7.28
N ILE A 117 -23.83 7.66 6.18
CA ILE A 117 -24.67 8.15 5.06
C ILE A 117 -26.11 8.32 5.49
N ASP A 118 -26.67 7.33 6.20
CA ASP A 118 -28.06 7.37 6.68
C ASP A 118 -28.30 8.51 7.68
N LEU A 119 -27.34 8.76 8.58
CA LEU A 119 -27.37 9.89 9.51
C LEU A 119 -27.35 11.26 8.81
N VAL A 120 -26.59 11.40 7.73
CA VAL A 120 -26.52 12.67 6.98
C VAL A 120 -27.77 12.91 6.12
N LEU A 121 -28.46 11.82 5.73
CA LEU A 121 -29.69 11.88 4.93
C LEU A 121 -30.97 11.89 5.77
N ASP A 122 -30.87 11.96 7.11
CA ASP A 122 -31.99 11.82 8.05
C ASP A 122 -32.90 10.62 7.71
N LYS A 123 -32.30 9.48 7.33
CA LYS A 123 -33.03 8.23 7.10
C LYS A 123 -33.03 7.42 8.38
N ASP A 124 -34.21 7.18 8.95
CA ASP A 124 -34.35 6.40 10.19
C ASP A 124 -33.74 4.99 10.03
N PRO A 125 -32.90 4.55 10.98
CA PRO A 125 -32.22 3.25 10.92
C PRO A 125 -33.17 2.05 11.06
N GLU A 126 -34.46 2.27 11.34
CA GLU A 126 -35.42 1.21 11.69
C GLU A 126 -36.06 0.51 10.48
N GLY A 127 -35.89 1.03 9.25
CA GLY A 127 -36.44 0.40 8.03
C GLY A 127 -35.63 -0.78 7.47
N ASP A 128 -34.33 -0.87 7.74
CA ASP A 128 -33.42 -1.78 7.01
C ASP A 128 -33.09 -3.10 7.74
N THR A 129 -33.56 -3.26 8.98
CA THR A 129 -33.36 -4.51 9.74
C THR A 129 -34.17 -5.69 9.17
N GLN A 130 -35.23 -5.43 8.40
CA GLN A 130 -36.01 -6.50 7.74
C GLN A 130 -35.43 -6.92 6.37
N ALA A 131 -34.77 -6.03 5.64
CA ALA A 131 -34.19 -6.35 4.33
C ALA A 131 -32.86 -7.14 4.43
N GLN A 132 -32.04 -6.88 5.46
CA GLN A 132 -30.77 -7.59 5.65
C GLN A 132 -30.96 -9.02 6.21
N ASN A 133 -32.03 -9.25 6.99
CA ASN A 133 -32.38 -10.59 7.49
C ASN A 133 -32.99 -11.49 6.39
N ALA A 134 -33.59 -10.92 5.34
CA ALA A 134 -34.03 -11.67 4.16
C ALA A 134 -32.86 -12.06 3.20
N ALA A 135 -31.75 -11.30 3.22
CA ALA A 135 -30.56 -11.58 2.42
C ALA A 135 -29.56 -12.52 3.11
N GLN A 136 -29.56 -12.61 4.44
CA GLN A 136 -28.75 -13.59 5.19
C GLN A 136 -29.43 -14.95 5.35
N SER A 137 -30.75 -15.04 5.18
CA SER A 137 -31.49 -16.32 5.16
C SER A 137 -31.46 -17.05 3.80
N THR A 138 -30.80 -16.51 2.77
CA THR A 138 -30.65 -17.16 1.46
C THR A 138 -29.21 -17.54 1.10
N ALA A 139 -28.30 -17.60 2.07
CA ALA A 139 -27.16 -18.50 1.97
C ALA A 139 -27.65 -19.94 2.20
N VAL A 140 -28.40 -20.47 1.24
CA VAL A 140 -28.73 -21.89 1.17
C VAL A 140 -27.38 -22.62 1.15
N ARG A 141 -26.98 -23.21 2.29
CA ARG A 141 -25.93 -24.23 2.33
C ARG A 141 -26.24 -25.19 1.20
N SER A 142 -25.43 -25.15 0.14
CA SER A 142 -25.74 -25.93 -1.07
C SER A 142 -25.88 -27.39 -0.63
N LYS A 143 -27.06 -27.98 -0.81
CA LYS A 143 -27.31 -29.38 -0.43
C LYS A 143 -26.22 -30.23 -1.06
N ARG A 144 -25.50 -31.03 -0.25
CA ARG A 144 -24.41 -31.89 -0.73
C ARG A 144 -24.95 -32.83 -1.80
N LYS A 145 -24.34 -32.83 -2.98
CA LYS A 145 -24.78 -33.64 -4.14
C LYS A 145 -23.89 -34.88 -4.26
N ARG A 146 -24.41 -35.97 -4.85
CA ARG A 146 -23.63 -37.18 -5.10
C ARG A 146 -22.45 -36.86 -6.05
N CYS A 147 -21.28 -37.42 -5.77
CA CYS A 147 -20.14 -37.33 -6.67
C CYS A 147 -20.47 -37.94 -8.04
N ALA A 148 -20.15 -37.21 -9.12
CA ALA A 148 -20.42 -37.64 -10.49
C ALA A 148 -19.60 -38.85 -10.97
N VAL A 149 -18.50 -39.17 -10.27
CA VAL A 149 -17.54 -40.24 -10.64
C VAL A 149 -17.74 -41.50 -9.80
N CYS A 150 -18.28 -41.38 -8.58
CA CYS A 150 -18.48 -42.55 -7.72
C CYS A 150 -19.61 -43.45 -8.25
N PRO A 151 -19.47 -44.79 -8.17
CA PRO A 151 -20.56 -45.71 -8.47
C PRO A 151 -21.73 -45.49 -7.49
N ALA A 152 -22.96 -45.68 -7.99
CA ALA A 152 -24.19 -45.38 -7.25
C ALA A 152 -24.27 -46.06 -5.87
N LYS A 153 -23.66 -47.26 -5.73
CA LYS A 153 -23.62 -48.06 -4.51
C LYS A 153 -22.87 -47.40 -3.35
N ARG A 154 -21.93 -46.48 -3.62
CA ARG A 154 -21.13 -45.77 -2.58
C ARG A 154 -21.77 -44.46 -2.08
N ASP A 155 -22.81 -43.94 -2.76
CA ASP A 155 -23.55 -42.69 -2.47
C ASP A 155 -22.77 -41.54 -1.81
N ARG A 156 -21.55 -41.25 -2.28
CA ARG A 156 -20.70 -40.27 -1.63
C ARG A 156 -21.15 -38.85 -1.96
N LYS A 157 -21.60 -38.10 -0.95
CA LYS A 157 -22.12 -36.73 -1.10
C LYS A 157 -21.04 -35.68 -0.82
N THR A 158 -20.95 -34.67 -1.68
CA THR A 158 -19.87 -33.69 -1.68
C THR A 158 -20.42 -32.28 -1.86
N SER A 159 -19.75 -31.29 -1.26
CA SER A 159 -20.03 -29.86 -1.48
C SER A 159 -19.08 -29.23 -2.49
N SER A 160 -17.96 -29.89 -2.75
CA SER A 160 -16.92 -29.48 -3.69
C SER A 160 -17.29 -29.76 -5.14
N ARG A 161 -16.92 -28.83 -6.02
CA ARG A 161 -17.15 -28.90 -7.47
C ARG A 161 -15.84 -28.80 -8.23
N CYS A 162 -15.75 -29.48 -9.36
CA CYS A 162 -14.64 -29.33 -10.29
C CYS A 162 -14.63 -27.92 -10.89
N HIS A 163 -13.48 -27.26 -10.94
CA HIS A 163 -13.35 -25.95 -11.58
C HIS A 163 -13.56 -26.02 -13.10
N LEU A 164 -13.09 -27.10 -13.75
CA LEU A 164 -13.17 -27.30 -15.19
C LEU A 164 -14.56 -27.72 -15.68
N SER A 165 -15.25 -28.58 -14.92
CA SER A 165 -16.52 -29.17 -15.35
C SER A 165 -17.75 -28.75 -14.54
N GLY A 166 -17.58 -28.04 -13.41
CA GLY A 166 -18.66 -27.63 -12.52
C GLY A 166 -19.41 -28.77 -11.81
N LYS A 167 -19.07 -30.03 -12.10
CA LYS A 167 -19.70 -31.23 -11.54
C LYS A 167 -19.28 -31.46 -10.09
N PRO A 168 -20.16 -32.00 -9.22
CA PRO A 168 -19.81 -32.34 -7.84
C PRO A 168 -18.85 -33.54 -7.80
N ILE A 169 -17.69 -33.36 -7.17
CA ILE A 169 -16.62 -34.39 -7.09
C ILE A 169 -16.19 -34.56 -5.63
N CYS A 170 -15.89 -35.80 -5.22
CA CYS A 170 -15.38 -36.12 -3.87
C CYS A 170 -13.88 -35.90 -3.78
N SER A 171 -13.34 -35.79 -2.56
CA SER A 171 -11.91 -35.61 -2.33
C SER A 171 -11.05 -36.70 -2.96
N GLU A 172 -11.54 -37.94 -3.08
CA GLU A 172 -10.81 -39.07 -3.71
C GLU A 172 -10.68 -38.94 -5.23
N HIS A 173 -11.60 -38.24 -5.88
CA HIS A 173 -11.58 -37.99 -7.33
C HIS A 173 -11.20 -36.55 -7.67
N MET A 174 -10.86 -35.74 -6.67
CA MET A 174 -10.43 -34.37 -6.84
C MET A 174 -8.93 -34.37 -7.07
N VAL A 175 -8.52 -34.16 -8.33
CA VAL A 175 -7.13 -33.86 -8.65
C VAL A 175 -6.90 -32.38 -8.32
N PRO A 176 -5.94 -32.03 -7.44
CA PRO A 176 -5.56 -30.65 -7.22
C PRO A 176 -5.07 -30.04 -8.54
N SER A 177 -5.64 -28.92 -8.97
CA SER A 177 -5.26 -28.26 -10.23
C SER A 177 -3.94 -27.49 -10.14
N CYS A 178 -3.08 -27.80 -9.17
CA CYS A 178 -1.89 -27.01 -8.86
C CYS A 178 -0.68 -27.92 -8.66
N ASN A 179 -0.24 -28.55 -9.75
CA ASN A 179 1.09 -29.17 -9.78
C ASN A 179 2.12 -28.07 -10.07
N PRO A 180 3.20 -27.94 -9.29
CA PRO A 180 4.22 -26.91 -9.51
C PRO A 180 5.06 -27.16 -10.77
N ILE A 181 5.16 -28.43 -11.22
CA ILE A 181 5.88 -28.85 -12.43
C ILE A 181 5.02 -29.84 -13.21
N GLU A 182 5.05 -29.70 -14.53
CA GLU A 182 4.54 -30.69 -15.48
C GLU A 182 5.72 -31.35 -16.20
N CYS A 183 5.77 -32.68 -16.19
CA CYS A 183 6.85 -33.47 -16.76
C CYS A 183 6.39 -34.16 -18.04
N PHE A 184 7.22 -34.12 -19.08
CA PHE A 184 7.05 -34.91 -20.31
C PHE A 184 8.04 -36.07 -20.29
N SER A 185 7.57 -37.28 -20.58
CA SER A 185 8.42 -38.47 -20.72
C SER A 185 8.21 -39.07 -22.11
N ALA A 186 9.30 -39.36 -22.81
CA ALA A 186 9.28 -39.97 -24.14
C ALA A 186 8.89 -41.46 -24.12
N GLN A 187 8.87 -42.10 -22.94
CA GLN A 187 8.39 -43.47 -22.81
C GLN A 187 6.86 -43.50 -22.72
N GLU A 188 6.22 -43.85 -23.83
CA GLU A 188 4.76 -43.83 -24.05
C GLU A 188 3.97 -44.82 -23.15
N GLU A 189 4.64 -45.60 -22.29
CA GLU A 189 4.03 -46.61 -21.40
C GLU A 189 3.94 -46.21 -19.91
N LEU A 190 4.19 -44.94 -19.57
CA LEU A 190 4.15 -44.52 -18.17
C LEU A 190 2.70 -44.44 -17.66
N ARG A 191 2.18 -45.55 -17.12
CA ARG A 191 0.89 -45.62 -16.39
C ARG A 191 0.73 -44.39 -15.50
N LEU A 192 -0.47 -43.78 -15.45
CA LEU A 192 -0.74 -42.50 -14.76
C LEU A 192 -0.06 -42.36 -13.38
N GLY A 193 -0.02 -43.42 -12.56
CA GLY A 193 0.63 -43.37 -11.24
C GLY A 193 2.17 -43.20 -11.26
N LYS A 194 2.87 -43.69 -12.29
CA LYS A 194 4.31 -43.47 -12.46
C LYS A 194 4.62 -42.03 -12.90
N LEU A 195 3.72 -41.39 -13.65
CA LEU A 195 3.85 -39.98 -14.04
C LEU A 195 3.69 -39.05 -12.83
N GLU A 196 2.74 -39.33 -11.94
CA GLU A 196 2.58 -38.57 -10.70
C GLU A 196 3.81 -38.69 -9.79
N TYR A 197 4.39 -39.90 -9.69
CA TYR A 197 5.65 -40.10 -8.99
C TYR A 197 6.80 -39.29 -9.61
N ALA A 198 6.93 -39.31 -10.94
CA ALA A 198 7.96 -38.56 -11.66
C ALA A 198 7.86 -37.04 -11.39
N LYS A 199 6.65 -36.49 -11.39
CA LYS A 199 6.42 -35.06 -11.07
C LYS A 199 6.90 -34.70 -9.68
N VAL A 200 6.54 -35.52 -8.68
CA VAL A 200 6.98 -35.31 -7.29
C VAL A 200 8.49 -35.49 -7.18
N PHE A 201 9.05 -36.53 -7.78
CA PHE A 201 10.48 -36.80 -7.76
C PHE A 201 11.30 -35.65 -8.35
N CYS A 202 10.93 -35.17 -9.55
CA CYS A 202 11.61 -34.05 -10.18
C CYS A 202 11.43 -32.74 -9.42
N TRP A 203 10.28 -32.54 -8.78
CA TRP A 203 10.11 -31.39 -7.88
C TRP A 203 11.01 -31.47 -6.65
N LEU A 204 11.25 -32.65 -6.06
CA LEU A 204 12.13 -32.78 -4.89
C LEU A 204 13.62 -32.78 -5.25
N ARG A 205 14.03 -33.44 -6.35
CA ARG A 205 15.45 -33.70 -6.66
C ARG A 205 16.16 -32.53 -7.36
N ASN A 206 15.51 -31.37 -7.46
CA ASN A 206 15.94 -30.20 -8.25
C ASN A 206 16.04 -30.50 -9.74
N THR A 207 15.94 -29.46 -10.55
CA THR A 207 16.03 -29.52 -12.01
C THR A 207 17.22 -28.71 -12.46
N TYR A 208 17.85 -29.06 -13.58
CA TYR A 208 18.99 -28.32 -14.12
C TYR A 208 18.71 -27.81 -15.53
N VAL A 209 19.48 -26.82 -15.95
CA VAL A 209 19.43 -26.27 -17.32
C VAL A 209 20.63 -26.75 -18.09
N VAL A 210 20.41 -27.18 -19.33
CA VAL A 210 21.50 -27.43 -20.28
C VAL A 210 21.70 -26.16 -21.11
N GLY A 211 22.86 -25.52 -20.95
CA GLY A 211 23.23 -24.34 -21.72
C GLY A 211 23.71 -24.72 -23.12
N GLY A 212 22.95 -24.33 -24.14
CA GLY A 212 23.39 -24.29 -25.53
C GLY A 212 23.00 -22.96 -26.16
N ASP A 213 23.67 -22.58 -27.27
CA ASP A 213 23.41 -21.33 -28.00
C ASP A 213 21.95 -21.21 -28.49
N ASP A 214 21.25 -22.34 -28.60
CA ASP A 214 19.80 -22.40 -28.74
C ASP A 214 19.12 -22.50 -27.37
N VAL A 215 18.36 -21.47 -27.05
CA VAL A 215 17.68 -21.12 -25.79
C VAL A 215 16.75 -22.21 -25.20
N SER A 216 16.53 -23.32 -25.90
CA SER A 216 15.74 -24.45 -25.42
C SER A 216 16.56 -25.66 -24.96
N GLY A 217 17.89 -25.69 -25.19
CA GLY A 217 18.75 -26.81 -24.82
C GLY A 217 18.39 -28.15 -25.50
N ILE A 218 17.43 -28.15 -26.43
CA ILE A 218 16.93 -29.36 -27.11
C ILE A 218 18.00 -29.92 -28.06
N SER A 219 18.84 -29.06 -28.62
CA SER A 219 19.92 -29.38 -29.56
C SER A 219 21.31 -29.44 -28.90
N ALA A 220 21.44 -29.08 -27.62
CA ALA A 220 22.71 -29.11 -26.91
C ALA A 220 23.01 -30.53 -26.42
N ALA A 221 24.23 -31.01 -26.67
CA ALA A 221 24.67 -32.30 -26.13
C ALA A 221 24.61 -32.25 -24.59
N MET A 222 23.92 -33.21 -23.98
CA MET A 222 23.84 -33.28 -22.52
C MET A 222 25.25 -33.43 -21.95
N PRO A 223 25.63 -32.64 -20.92
CA PRO A 223 26.95 -32.74 -20.31
C PRO A 223 27.16 -34.17 -19.78
N VAL A 224 28.29 -34.76 -20.15
CA VAL A 224 28.62 -36.17 -19.81
C VAL A 224 29.11 -36.28 -18.36
N ARG A 225 29.62 -35.17 -17.78
CA ARG A 225 30.14 -35.14 -16.41
C ARG A 225 29.04 -34.77 -15.42
N ASP A 226 28.90 -35.56 -14.36
CA ASP A 226 27.90 -35.32 -13.30
C ASP A 226 28.14 -33.97 -12.57
N GLN A 227 29.40 -33.56 -12.40
CA GLN A 227 29.74 -32.33 -11.70
C GLN A 227 29.22 -31.06 -12.40
N GLU A 228 29.24 -31.02 -13.74
CA GLU A 228 28.71 -29.90 -14.51
C GLU A 228 27.17 -29.83 -14.43
N ARG A 229 26.52 -30.97 -14.26
CA ARG A 229 25.07 -31.04 -14.03
C ARG A 229 24.70 -30.52 -12.65
N GLU A 230 25.48 -30.87 -11.63
CA GLU A 230 25.28 -30.41 -10.25
C GLU A 230 25.41 -28.90 -10.13
N GLU A 231 26.41 -28.29 -10.78
CA GLU A 231 26.62 -26.84 -10.79
C GLU A 231 25.49 -26.08 -11.52
N ALA A 232 24.83 -26.73 -12.49
CA ALA A 232 23.71 -26.18 -13.25
C ALA A 232 22.33 -26.41 -12.59
N GLN A 233 22.28 -27.00 -11.39
CA GLN A 233 21.02 -27.27 -10.68
C GLN A 233 20.37 -25.99 -10.14
N ILE A 234 19.05 -25.95 -10.26
CA ILE A 234 18.21 -24.86 -9.79
C ILE A 234 17.53 -25.27 -8.50
N HIS A 235 17.97 -24.67 -7.40
CA HIS A 235 17.42 -24.93 -6.07
C HIS A 235 16.37 -23.90 -5.65
N TYR A 236 16.42 -22.68 -6.19
CA TYR A 236 15.70 -21.56 -5.59
C TYR A 236 14.17 -21.69 -5.64
N TYR A 237 13.58 -22.33 -6.67
CA TYR A 237 12.11 -22.44 -6.84
C TYR A 237 11.41 -23.09 -5.65
N GLN A 238 12.03 -24.11 -5.04
CA GLN A 238 11.48 -24.77 -3.86
C GLN A 238 11.52 -23.86 -2.62
N TRP A 239 12.58 -23.05 -2.50
CA TRP A 239 12.85 -22.21 -1.34
C TRP A 239 12.24 -20.81 -1.41
N VAL A 240 11.80 -20.35 -2.59
CA VAL A 240 11.22 -19.00 -2.78
C VAL A 240 10.15 -18.66 -1.73
N PRO A 241 9.16 -19.51 -1.41
CA PRO A 241 8.13 -19.15 -0.43
C PRO A 241 8.70 -18.90 0.98
N ILE A 242 9.70 -19.69 1.39
CA ILE A 242 10.36 -19.56 2.69
C ILE A 242 11.24 -18.31 2.69
N LEU A 243 11.99 -18.07 1.61
CA LEU A 243 12.83 -16.88 1.45
C LEU A 243 11.98 -15.61 1.48
N LEU A 244 10.85 -15.58 0.78
CA LEU A 244 9.92 -14.44 0.80
C LEU A 244 9.34 -14.19 2.19
N LEU A 245 9.04 -15.26 2.95
CA LEU A 245 8.62 -15.13 4.34
C LEU A 245 9.72 -14.50 5.21
N VAL A 246 10.97 -14.94 5.07
CA VAL A 246 12.11 -14.37 5.80
C VAL A 246 12.33 -12.90 5.40
N MET A 247 12.27 -12.58 4.11
CA MET A 247 12.36 -11.19 3.62
C MET A 247 11.25 -10.31 4.21
N ALA A 248 10.01 -10.80 4.22
CA ALA A 248 8.89 -10.09 4.83
C ALA A 248 9.09 -9.87 6.34
N CYS A 249 9.59 -10.87 7.06
CA CYS A 249 9.92 -10.77 8.47
C CYS A 249 11.02 -9.71 8.74
N LEU A 250 12.09 -9.71 7.96
CA LEU A 250 13.18 -8.72 8.07
C LEU A 250 12.68 -7.28 7.84
N ILE A 251 11.79 -7.07 6.87
CA ILE A 251 11.18 -5.75 6.59
C ILE A 251 10.22 -5.32 7.73
N LYS A 252 9.57 -6.28 8.40
CA LYS A 252 8.64 -5.99 9.50
C LYS A 252 9.32 -5.79 10.85
N LEU A 253 10.51 -6.34 11.04
CA LEU A 253 11.26 -6.29 12.29
C LEU A 253 11.48 -4.86 12.83
N PRO A 254 11.88 -3.85 12.03
CA PRO A 254 12.04 -2.48 12.52
C PRO A 254 10.74 -1.88 13.05
N ASN A 255 9.58 -2.23 12.47
CA ASN A 255 8.28 -1.76 12.96
C ASN A 255 7.93 -2.37 14.33
N LEU A 256 8.28 -3.64 14.54
CA LEU A 256 8.10 -4.31 15.83
C LEU A 256 8.97 -3.64 16.90
N VAL A 257 10.24 -3.37 16.58
CA VAL A 257 11.17 -2.64 17.46
C VAL A 257 10.60 -1.26 17.80
N TRP A 258 10.16 -0.48 16.81
CA TRP A 258 9.52 0.80 17.07
C TRP A 258 8.32 0.66 18.02
N ARG A 259 7.39 -0.26 17.74
CA ARG A 259 6.16 -0.43 18.54
C ARG A 259 6.44 -0.84 19.99
N VAL A 260 7.37 -1.76 20.22
CA VAL A 260 7.71 -2.24 21.57
C VAL A 260 8.46 -1.15 22.36
N PHE A 261 9.45 -0.49 21.75
CA PHE A 261 10.31 0.47 22.46
C PHE A 261 9.73 1.88 22.55
N SER A 262 8.85 2.29 21.61
CA SER A 262 8.15 3.59 21.68
C SER A 262 7.22 3.68 22.90
N LEU A 263 6.62 2.57 23.34
CA LEU A 263 5.84 2.52 24.58
C LEU A 263 6.69 2.86 25.81
N GLY A 264 7.96 2.46 25.81
CA GLY A 264 8.91 2.77 26.87
C GLY A 264 9.33 4.24 26.96
N SER A 265 8.93 5.09 26.00
CA SER A 265 9.22 6.53 26.00
C SER A 265 8.30 7.35 26.92
N GLY A 266 7.22 6.75 27.42
CA GLY A 266 6.22 7.43 28.25
C GLY A 266 5.36 8.46 27.49
N LEU A 267 5.47 8.51 26.16
CA LEU A 267 4.65 9.37 25.30
C LEU A 267 3.92 8.51 24.26
N ASP A 268 2.61 8.36 24.38
CA ASP A 268 1.80 7.74 23.33
C ASP A 268 1.59 8.74 22.19
N LEU A 269 2.46 8.65 21.18
CA LEU A 269 2.39 9.45 19.96
C LEU A 269 1.10 9.21 19.17
N ASN A 270 0.49 8.03 19.25
CA ASN A 270 -0.73 7.74 18.52
C ASN A 270 -1.92 8.44 19.17
N GLN A 271 -1.99 8.42 20.50
CA GLN A 271 -3.00 9.15 21.25
C GLN A 271 -2.85 10.67 21.06
N LEU A 272 -1.62 11.18 21.12
CA LEU A 272 -1.33 12.60 20.85
C LEU A 272 -1.73 12.99 19.42
N ALA A 273 -1.38 12.17 18.42
CA ALA A 273 -1.78 12.41 17.03
C ALA A 273 -3.31 12.36 16.87
N ALA A 274 -3.99 11.42 17.50
CA ALA A 274 -5.45 11.32 17.47
C ALA A 274 -6.12 12.55 18.12
N LEU A 275 -5.59 13.04 19.24
CA LEU A 275 -6.04 14.27 19.89
C LEU A 275 -5.86 15.47 18.94
N VAL A 276 -4.68 15.63 18.33
CA VAL A 276 -4.42 16.72 17.36
C VAL A 276 -5.30 16.62 16.11
N ILE A 277 -5.59 15.41 15.62
CA ILE A 277 -6.51 15.23 14.49
C ILE A 277 -7.93 15.62 14.90
N SER A 278 -8.36 15.23 16.10
CA SER A 278 -9.69 15.57 16.62
C SER A 278 -9.88 17.08 16.80
N THR A 279 -8.82 17.83 17.12
CA THR A 279 -8.91 19.29 17.24
C THR A 279 -9.05 20.00 15.90
N GLN A 280 -8.49 19.45 14.82
CA GLN A 280 -8.64 19.99 13.46
C GLN A 280 -10.06 19.82 12.92
N CYS A 281 -10.79 18.81 13.38
CA CYS A 281 -12.17 18.54 12.98
C CYS A 281 -13.21 19.13 13.95
N ALA A 282 -12.79 19.71 15.08
CA ALA A 282 -13.69 20.22 16.11
C ALA A 282 -14.27 21.62 15.75
N PRO A 283 -15.51 21.92 16.14
CA PRO A 283 -16.09 23.26 16.00
C PRO A 283 -15.30 24.31 16.81
N SER A 284 -15.24 25.55 16.29
CA SER A 284 -14.39 26.66 16.79
C SER A 284 -14.45 26.95 18.29
N ASP A 285 -15.55 26.59 18.96
CA ASP A 285 -15.80 26.88 20.37
C ASP A 285 -14.94 26.02 21.32
N LYS A 286 -14.68 24.75 20.97
CA LYS A 286 -13.89 23.79 21.78
C LYS A 286 -12.42 23.71 21.38
N TYR A 287 -12.02 24.44 20.33
CA TYR A 287 -10.65 24.40 19.81
C TYR A 287 -9.64 24.91 20.84
N ARG A 288 -9.91 26.04 21.50
CA ARG A 288 -8.97 26.64 22.46
C ARG A 288 -8.73 25.76 23.68
N GLU A 289 -9.76 25.09 24.16
CA GLU A 289 -9.69 24.22 25.33
C GLU A 289 -8.95 22.91 25.04
N THR A 290 -9.22 22.29 23.88
CA THR A 290 -8.50 21.09 23.44
C THR A 290 -7.02 21.35 23.12
N VAL A 291 -6.69 22.51 22.53
CA VAL A 291 -5.30 22.97 22.36
C VAL A 291 -4.59 23.16 23.70
N ARG A 292 -5.29 23.72 24.69
CA ARG A 292 -4.75 23.87 26.06
C ARG A 292 -4.47 22.50 26.70
N HIS A 293 -5.37 21.54 26.57
CA HIS A 293 -5.14 20.18 27.06
C HIS A 293 -3.94 19.49 26.40
N ILE A 294 -3.75 19.69 25.09
CA ILE A 294 -2.58 19.17 24.36
C ILE A 294 -1.29 19.84 24.87
N ALA A 295 -1.31 21.15 25.07
CA ALA A 295 -0.17 21.90 25.60
C ALA A 295 0.20 21.41 27.01
N GLU A 296 -0.77 21.29 27.91
CA GLU A 296 -0.54 20.79 29.28
C GLU A 296 -0.03 19.34 29.31
N TYR A 297 -0.49 18.49 28.38
CA TYR A 297 0.00 17.12 28.25
C TYR A 297 1.48 17.09 27.82
N ILE A 298 1.85 17.91 26.83
CA ILE A 298 3.25 18.03 26.37
C ILE A 298 4.13 18.64 27.47
N ASP A 299 3.64 19.66 28.19
CA ASP A 299 4.39 20.33 29.25
C ASP A 299 4.68 19.38 30.43
N ARG A 300 3.68 18.61 30.89
CA ARG A 300 3.89 17.59 31.93
C ARG A 300 4.91 16.53 31.49
N TRP A 301 4.89 16.14 30.22
CA TRP A 301 5.87 15.19 29.69
C TRP A 301 7.30 15.79 29.65
N LEU A 302 7.43 17.05 29.23
CA LEU A 302 8.69 17.80 29.21
C LEU A 302 9.25 18.00 30.63
N GLU A 303 8.40 18.34 31.60
CA GLU A 303 8.77 18.51 33.01
C GLU A 303 9.27 17.20 33.62
N GLY A 304 8.63 16.08 33.33
CA GLY A 304 9.09 14.75 33.75
C GLY A 304 10.46 14.36 33.19
N HIS A 305 10.88 14.96 32.07
CA HIS A 305 12.18 14.73 31.43
C HIS A 305 13.19 15.87 31.67
N ARG A 306 12.82 16.93 32.40
CA ARG A 306 13.72 18.02 32.75
C ARG A 306 14.71 17.54 33.84
N PRO A 307 16.03 17.54 33.59
CA PRO A 307 16.99 17.02 34.55
C PRO A 307 17.01 17.91 35.80
N ARG A 308 16.57 17.36 36.94
CA ARG A 308 16.50 18.07 38.23
C ARG A 308 17.83 18.09 39.00
N SER A 309 18.88 17.42 38.50
CA SER A 309 20.18 17.33 39.18
C SER A 309 21.31 18.07 38.43
N TRP A 310 21.89 19.07 39.10
CA TRP A 310 23.02 19.87 38.64
C TRP A 310 24.35 19.19 39.01
N ASN A 311 24.74 18.11 38.30
CA ASN A 311 25.97 17.35 38.62
C ASN A 311 26.95 17.25 37.43
N VAL A 312 28.26 17.37 37.71
CA VAL A 312 29.38 17.33 36.74
C VAL A 312 29.38 16.06 35.87
N PHE A 313 28.97 14.92 36.44
CA PHE A 313 28.85 13.63 35.73
C PHE A 313 27.85 13.67 34.55
N VAL A 314 26.81 14.52 34.64
CA VAL A 314 25.83 14.75 33.57
C VAL A 314 26.46 15.52 32.39
N ARG A 315 27.48 16.35 32.64
CA ARG A 315 28.21 17.13 31.63
C ARG A 315 29.18 16.26 30.84
N ALA A 316 29.89 15.35 31.51
CA ALA A 316 30.76 14.36 30.86
C ALA A 316 29.95 13.41 29.94
N LYS A 317 28.78 12.95 30.40
CA LYS A 317 27.88 12.11 29.60
C LYS A 317 27.24 12.86 28.42
N LYS A 318 26.93 14.16 28.58
CA LYS A 318 26.49 15.06 27.48
C LYS A 318 27.57 15.23 26.40
N PHE A 319 28.85 15.29 26.79
CA PHE A 319 29.96 15.40 25.85
C PHE A 319 30.13 14.11 25.02
N MET A 320 30.11 12.95 25.69
CA MET A 320 30.13 11.63 25.05
C MET A 320 28.95 11.43 24.06
N SER A 321 27.74 11.84 24.45
CA SER A 321 26.54 11.74 23.59
C SER A 321 26.55 12.70 22.39
N LYS A 322 27.30 13.81 22.43
CA LYS A 322 27.43 14.73 21.28
C LYS A 322 28.49 14.25 20.27
N ARG A 323 29.44 13.41 20.70
CA ARG A 323 30.54 12.91 19.85
C ARG A 323 30.25 11.54 19.24
N CYS A 324 29.41 10.72 19.87
CA CYS A 324 29.03 9.39 19.39
C CYS A 324 27.60 9.40 18.83
N PHE A 325 27.47 9.52 17.51
CA PHE A 325 26.19 9.61 16.79
C PHE A 325 25.33 8.34 16.88
N PHE A 326 25.94 7.19 17.24
CA PHE A 326 25.28 5.88 17.21
C PHE A 326 24.63 5.44 18.53
N PHE A 327 24.89 6.09 19.66
CA PHE A 327 24.43 5.62 20.97
C PHE A 327 23.81 6.71 21.88
N PRO A 328 22.67 7.31 21.51
CA PRO A 328 21.91 8.19 22.40
C PRO A 328 21.02 7.38 23.37
N TRP A 329 21.58 6.42 24.11
CA TRP A 329 20.83 5.67 25.12
C TRP A 329 20.85 6.42 26.45
N GLY A 330 20.05 7.49 26.51
CA GLY A 330 19.77 8.22 27.73
C GLY A 330 18.27 8.44 27.91
N LYS A 331 17.60 7.55 28.67
CA LYS A 331 16.18 7.72 29.08
C LYS A 331 15.88 9.09 29.74
N ARG A 332 16.90 9.79 30.25
CA ARG A 332 16.75 11.01 31.08
C ARG A 332 17.00 12.35 30.35
N PHE A 333 17.18 12.35 29.03
CA PHE A 333 17.56 13.59 28.29
C PHE A 333 16.57 14.03 27.20
N GLY A 334 15.39 13.41 27.10
CA GLY A 334 14.43 13.73 26.02
C GLY A 334 14.89 13.34 24.60
N THR A 335 16.14 12.89 24.44
CA THR A 335 16.73 12.43 23.17
C THR A 335 16.43 10.96 22.86
N TYR A 336 15.77 10.24 23.78
CA TYR A 336 15.43 8.82 23.63
C TYR A 336 14.57 8.55 22.38
N LEU A 337 13.54 9.37 22.15
CA LEU A 337 12.64 9.20 21.01
C LEU A 337 13.35 9.43 19.68
N THR A 338 14.18 10.48 19.60
CA THR A 338 15.00 10.79 18.42
C THR A 338 16.07 9.72 18.18
N GLY A 339 16.66 9.18 19.25
CA GLY A 339 17.59 8.06 19.17
C GLY A 339 16.94 6.78 18.66
N LEU A 340 15.75 6.47 19.17
CA LEU A 340 14.96 5.31 18.75
C LEU A 340 14.52 5.42 17.29
N SER A 341 14.15 6.62 16.84
CA SER A 341 13.75 6.84 15.45
C SER A 341 14.93 6.68 14.50
N LEU A 342 16.11 7.23 14.83
CA LEU A 342 17.35 7.03 14.06
C LEU A 342 17.77 5.56 14.01
N LEU A 343 17.72 4.85 15.13
CA LEU A 343 18.00 3.41 15.20
C LEU A 343 17.03 2.63 14.31
N THR A 344 15.73 2.92 14.39
CA THR A 344 14.72 2.27 13.56
C THR A 344 14.99 2.50 12.07
N LYS A 345 15.37 3.72 11.67
CA LYS A 345 15.75 4.05 10.30
C LYS A 345 17.00 3.30 9.84
N LEU A 346 18.01 3.19 10.70
CA LEU A 346 19.20 2.38 10.43
C LEU A 346 18.84 0.90 10.23
N MET A 347 17.96 0.34 11.07
CA MET A 347 17.50 -1.04 10.92
C MET A 347 16.75 -1.25 9.60
N PHE A 348 15.94 -0.29 9.15
CA PHE A 348 15.33 -0.35 7.82
C PHE A 348 16.38 -0.39 6.71
N ALA A 349 17.38 0.50 6.75
CA ALA A 349 18.46 0.51 5.76
C ALA A 349 19.24 -0.82 5.74
N CYS A 350 19.56 -1.37 6.91
CA CYS A 350 20.22 -2.68 7.00
C CYS A 350 19.33 -3.83 6.51
N ALA A 351 18.02 -3.77 6.77
CA ALA A 351 17.06 -4.76 6.27
C ALA A 351 16.95 -4.71 4.74
N ASP A 352 16.91 -3.52 4.15
CA ASP A 352 16.88 -3.33 2.69
C ASP A 352 18.16 -3.89 2.04
N ILE A 353 19.33 -3.60 2.62
CA ILE A 353 20.62 -4.16 2.16
C ILE A 353 20.62 -5.69 2.28
N SER A 354 20.10 -6.23 3.38
CA SER A 354 20.07 -7.67 3.63
C SER A 354 19.14 -8.39 2.65
N VAL A 355 17.95 -7.85 2.37
CA VAL A 355 17.04 -8.38 1.35
C VAL A 355 17.69 -8.37 -0.03
N PHE A 356 18.40 -7.29 -0.38
CA PHE A 356 19.14 -7.20 -1.64
C PHE A 356 20.24 -8.27 -1.75
N LEU A 357 21.04 -8.47 -0.68
CA LEU A 357 22.08 -9.48 -0.64
C LEU A 357 21.53 -10.91 -0.71
N ILE A 358 20.42 -11.20 -0.03
CA ILE A 358 19.75 -12.51 -0.11
C ILE A 358 19.30 -12.77 -1.54
N LEU A 359 18.67 -11.79 -2.20
CA LEU A 359 18.24 -11.94 -3.59
C LEU A 359 19.43 -12.17 -4.54
N GLN A 360 20.54 -11.47 -4.34
CA GLN A 360 21.75 -11.65 -5.15
C GLN A 360 22.38 -13.03 -4.96
N HIS A 361 22.36 -13.57 -3.74
CA HIS A 361 22.89 -14.90 -3.46
C HIS A 361 22.03 -16.01 -4.07
N VAL A 362 20.70 -15.90 -3.96
CA VAL A 362 19.74 -16.93 -4.41
C VAL A 362 19.67 -17.05 -5.94
N LEU A 363 19.82 -15.94 -6.68
CA LEU A 363 19.70 -15.93 -8.14
C LEU A 363 21.02 -16.16 -8.90
N GLY A 364 22.15 -16.37 -8.21
CA GLY A 364 23.42 -16.71 -8.85
C GLY A 364 24.15 -15.54 -9.53
N SER A 365 24.64 -14.59 -8.72
CA SER A 365 25.61 -13.50 -9.03
C SER A 365 25.27 -12.43 -10.09
N TRP A 366 25.69 -11.18 -9.79
CA TRP A 366 25.54 -9.92 -10.54
C TRP A 366 24.15 -9.57 -11.11
N TYR A 367 23.09 -9.90 -10.36
CA TYR A 367 21.70 -9.48 -10.63
C TYR A 367 21.48 -7.94 -10.56
N SER A 368 22.51 -7.15 -10.25
CA SER A 368 22.38 -5.69 -9.97
C SER A 368 21.75 -4.87 -11.11
N PHE A 369 21.77 -5.37 -12.35
CA PHE A 369 21.16 -4.72 -13.52
C PHE A 369 20.14 -5.59 -14.26
N TYR A 370 19.73 -6.74 -13.71
CA TYR A 370 18.80 -7.63 -14.40
C TYR A 370 17.47 -6.94 -14.72
N GLY A 371 16.88 -6.23 -13.75
CA GLY A 371 15.63 -5.50 -13.97
C GLY A 371 15.72 -4.49 -15.12
N ILE A 372 16.84 -3.78 -15.21
CA ILE A 372 17.09 -2.81 -16.30
C ILE A 372 17.32 -3.54 -17.64
N LYS A 373 18.08 -4.64 -17.65
CA LYS A 373 18.30 -5.47 -18.85
C LYS A 373 17.00 -6.10 -19.36
N LEU A 374 16.13 -6.56 -18.47
CA LEU A 374 14.82 -7.12 -18.80
C LEU A 374 13.90 -6.04 -19.38
N LEU A 375 13.82 -4.86 -18.74
CA LEU A 375 13.02 -3.74 -19.22
C LEU A 375 13.50 -3.23 -20.59
N ALA A 376 14.81 -3.11 -20.78
CA ALA A 376 15.40 -2.76 -22.08
C ALA A 376 15.09 -3.83 -23.14
N GLY A 377 15.22 -5.12 -22.78
CA GLY A 377 14.89 -6.23 -23.68
C GLY A 377 13.41 -6.26 -24.11
N MET A 378 12.48 -5.94 -23.21
CA MET A 378 11.06 -5.81 -23.56
C MET A 378 10.76 -4.56 -24.40
N ALA A 379 11.51 -3.46 -24.21
CA ALA A 379 11.34 -2.25 -25.00
C ALA A 379 11.87 -2.42 -26.44
N THR A 380 12.89 -3.25 -26.65
CA THR A 380 13.50 -3.48 -27.96
C THR A 380 12.92 -4.67 -28.72
N SER A 381 12.33 -5.66 -28.04
CA SER A 381 11.80 -6.89 -28.66
C SER A 381 10.26 -6.92 -28.64
N SER A 382 9.62 -6.94 -29.82
CA SER A 382 8.15 -7.07 -29.97
C SER A 382 7.60 -8.46 -29.63
N SER A 383 8.47 -9.46 -29.47
CA SER A 383 8.12 -10.86 -29.19
C SER A 383 8.30 -11.25 -27.72
N GLY A 384 7.65 -10.52 -26.79
CA GLY A 384 7.59 -10.90 -25.36
C GLY A 384 8.95 -11.05 -24.65
N PRO A 385 8.96 -11.43 -23.35
CA PRO A 385 10.21 -11.71 -22.66
C PRO A 385 10.82 -13.01 -23.20
N LYS A 386 11.92 -12.89 -23.97
CA LYS A 386 12.76 -14.03 -24.39
C LYS A 386 13.28 -14.77 -23.15
N ASP A 387 13.38 -16.09 -23.23
CA ASP A 387 13.74 -16.93 -22.09
C ASP A 387 15.10 -16.54 -21.53
N SER A 388 15.12 -16.24 -20.24
CA SER A 388 16.30 -15.76 -19.55
C SER A 388 17.05 -16.94 -18.95
N PRO A 389 18.40 -16.97 -19.02
CA PRO A 389 19.19 -18.02 -18.39
C PRO A 389 18.97 -18.09 -16.87
N TYR A 390 18.49 -17.00 -16.25
CA TYR A 390 18.18 -16.93 -14.83
C TYR A 390 16.81 -17.54 -14.47
N PHE A 391 15.85 -17.52 -15.40
CA PHE A 391 14.48 -18.02 -15.20
C PHE A 391 14.05 -18.87 -16.39
N PRO A 392 14.61 -20.09 -16.51
CA PRO A 392 14.26 -21.01 -17.58
C PRO A 392 12.82 -21.50 -17.40
N LYS A 393 12.06 -21.55 -18.49
CA LYS A 393 10.71 -22.17 -18.49
C LYS A 393 10.77 -23.68 -18.66
N VAL A 394 11.85 -24.18 -19.27
CA VAL A 394 12.08 -25.60 -19.56
C VAL A 394 13.35 -26.03 -18.84
N THR A 395 13.26 -27.12 -18.10
CA THR A 395 14.38 -27.68 -17.33
C THR A 395 14.38 -29.20 -17.47
N PHE A 396 15.54 -29.80 -17.20
CA PHE A 396 15.75 -31.25 -17.28
C PHE A 396 15.87 -31.86 -15.88
N CYS A 397 15.44 -33.12 -15.77
CA CYS A 397 15.43 -33.90 -14.54
C CYS A 397 15.83 -35.34 -14.87
N ASP A 398 16.89 -35.83 -14.23
CA ASP A 398 17.35 -37.21 -14.38
C ASP A 398 16.68 -38.11 -13.34
N MET A 399 16.14 -39.25 -13.79
CA MET A 399 15.48 -40.22 -12.92
C MET A 399 16.14 -41.60 -13.03
N ASP A 400 16.86 -41.99 -11.98
CA ASP A 400 17.51 -43.30 -11.94
C ASP A 400 16.49 -44.42 -11.61
N VAL A 401 16.22 -45.32 -12.56
CA VAL A 401 15.41 -46.52 -12.38
C VAL A 401 16.31 -47.70 -12.08
N ARG A 402 16.14 -48.33 -10.91
CA ARG A 402 16.89 -49.53 -10.52
C ARG A 402 16.14 -50.80 -10.93
N GLN A 403 16.77 -51.65 -11.73
CA GLN A 403 16.30 -53.01 -12.01
C GLN A 403 17.35 -54.01 -11.54
N MET A 404 17.05 -54.74 -10.44
CA MET A 404 17.76 -55.83 -9.72
C MET A 404 19.31 -55.84 -9.65
N ASN A 405 20.06 -55.39 -10.66
CA ASN A 405 21.51 -55.17 -10.64
C ASN A 405 22.01 -54.01 -11.55
N ASN A 406 21.14 -53.31 -12.29
CA ASN A 406 21.54 -52.20 -13.17
C ASN A 406 20.77 -50.92 -12.86
N VAL A 407 21.48 -49.78 -12.87
CA VAL A 407 20.91 -48.44 -12.72
C VAL A 407 20.79 -47.84 -14.10
N GLN A 408 19.55 -47.66 -14.58
CA GLN A 408 19.28 -46.96 -15.82
C GLN A 408 18.89 -45.53 -15.47
N ARG A 409 19.63 -44.54 -15.97
CA ARG A 409 19.31 -43.11 -15.81
C ARG A 409 18.42 -42.64 -16.95
#